data_AF-A0A9X2SXK2-F1
#
_entry.id   AF-A0A9X2SXK2-F1
#
_cell.length_a   1.000
_cell.length_b   1.000
_cell.length_c   1.000
_cell.angle_alpha   90.00
_cell.angle_beta   90.00
_cell.angle_gamma   90.00
#
_symmetry.space_group_name_H-M   'P 1'
#
loop_
_entity.id
_entity.type
_entity.pdbx_description
1 polymer ?
#
loop_
_entity_poly.entity_id
_entity_poly.type
_entity_poly.pdbx_seq_one_letter_code
_entity_poly.pdbx_strand_id
1 'polypeptide(L)'
;MKPIFPNPQMPLNQKCLLFYFFQKIMKEDIENSKSQCNTDWEWKDLWFEKWKIQTEDFLKSKKSAIDNLLVLKNPTDKLSMIVDNLDFQLLYDSINNEQSNLNKSWGLDLYSQCEKFAPFDWFTLLQKEKRREKKWHEKLYKWIQSVTPNLHLDSNSQKESLIEIAKCLNLSIYPIP
;
A
#
# COMPACT_ATOMS: atom_id res chain seq x y z
N MET A 1 6.33 -7.92 -15.28
CA MET A 1 6.43 -7.21 -13.98
C MET A 1 5.05 -7.23 -13.34
N LYS A 2 4.94 -7.61 -12.06
CA LYS A 2 3.66 -7.54 -11.32
C LYS A 2 3.26 -6.06 -11.22
N PRO A 3 2.01 -5.69 -11.52
CA PRO A 3 1.57 -4.30 -11.40
C PRO A 3 1.61 -3.85 -9.93
N ILE A 4 1.90 -2.56 -9.69
CA ILE A 4 1.95 -1.98 -8.33
C ILE A 4 0.60 -2.16 -7.63
N PHE A 5 -0.49 -1.97 -8.38
CA PHE A 5 -1.85 -2.28 -7.95
C PHE A 5 -2.30 -3.59 -8.59
N PRO A 6 -2.92 -4.50 -7.82
CA PRO A 6 -3.29 -5.84 -8.30
C PRO A 6 -4.34 -5.81 -9.42
N ASN A 7 -5.18 -4.77 -9.48
CA ASN A 7 -6.17 -4.56 -10.53
C ASN A 7 -5.86 -3.28 -11.34
N PRO A 8 -5.34 -3.38 -12.58
CA PRO A 8 -5.06 -2.23 -13.43
C PRO A 8 -6.30 -1.41 -13.81
N GLN A 9 -7.47 -2.04 -13.87
CA GLN A 9 -8.74 -1.40 -14.24
C GLN A 9 -9.44 -0.70 -13.07
N MET A 10 -8.94 -0.87 -11.84
CA MET A 10 -9.48 -0.22 -10.65
C MET A 10 -9.48 1.33 -10.83
N PRO A 11 -10.59 2.02 -10.49
CA PRO A 11 -10.66 3.47 -10.45
C PRO A 11 -9.54 4.12 -9.63
N LEU A 12 -9.17 5.36 -9.97
CA LEU A 12 -8.03 6.04 -9.32
C LEU A 12 -8.28 6.30 -7.83
N ASN A 13 -9.48 6.74 -7.45
CA ASN A 13 -9.87 6.93 -6.05
C ASN A 13 -9.79 5.60 -5.26
N GLN A 14 -10.27 4.49 -5.83
CA GLN A 14 -10.12 3.16 -5.23
C GLN A 14 -8.64 2.74 -5.11
N LYS A 15 -7.79 3.03 -6.11
CA LYS A 15 -6.33 2.79 -6.02
C LYS A 15 -5.68 3.59 -4.90
N CYS A 16 -6.05 4.87 -4.75
CA CYS A 16 -5.55 5.71 -3.65
C CYS A 16 -6.00 5.18 -2.29
N LEU A 17 -7.26 4.75 -2.16
CA LEU A 17 -7.77 4.15 -0.92
C LEU A 17 -7.13 2.78 -0.62
N LEU A 18 -6.92 1.95 -1.64
CA LEU A 18 -6.19 0.69 -1.51
C LEU A 18 -4.75 0.92 -1.03
N PHE A 19 -4.09 1.93 -1.59
CA PHE A 19 -2.74 2.31 -1.17
C PHE A 19 -2.71 2.76 0.29
N TYR A 20 -3.67 3.58 0.72
CA TYR A 20 -3.83 3.98 2.12
C TYR A 20 -3.93 2.75 3.05
N PHE A 21 -4.73 1.74 2.68
CA PHE A 21 -4.84 0.50 3.46
C PHE A 21 -3.57 -0.34 3.46
N PHE A 22 -2.87 -0.46 2.34
CA PHE A 22 -1.58 -1.17 2.29
C PHE A 22 -0.52 -0.49 3.16
N GLN A 23 -0.50 0.84 3.21
CA GLN A 23 0.37 1.58 4.14
C GLN A 23 0.04 1.25 5.59
N LYS A 24 -1.24 1.16 5.94
CA LYS A 24 -1.68 0.80 7.28
C LYS A 24 -1.19 -0.60 7.69
N ILE A 25 -1.44 -1.60 6.83
CA ILE A 25 -1.00 -3.00 7.08
C ILE A 25 0.51 -3.07 7.29
N MET A 26 1.29 -2.43 6.42
CA MET A 26 2.76 -2.46 6.53
C MET A 26 3.29 -1.74 7.76
N LYS A 27 2.74 -0.57 8.09
CA LYS A 27 3.19 0.20 9.27
C LYS A 27 2.92 -0.56 10.56
N GLU A 28 1.74 -1.16 10.69
CA GLU A 28 1.35 -1.95 11.85
C GLU A 28 2.23 -3.20 12.00
N ASP A 29 2.52 -3.89 10.90
CA ASP A 29 3.44 -5.04 10.88
C ASP A 29 4.89 -4.65 11.26
N ILE A 30 5.38 -3.50 10.78
CA ILE A 30 6.71 -2.96 11.16
C ILE A 30 6.73 -2.61 12.66
N GLU A 31 5.71 -1.94 13.17
CA GLU A 31 5.60 -1.57 14.58
C GLU A 31 5.54 -2.79 15.50
N ASN A 32 4.78 -3.82 15.12
CA ASN A 32 4.73 -5.08 15.84
C ASN A 32 6.10 -5.81 15.79
N SER A 33 6.77 -5.82 14.65
CA SER A 33 8.09 -6.43 14.51
C SER A 33 9.14 -5.71 15.38
N LYS A 34 9.05 -4.38 15.50
CA LYS A 34 9.87 -3.56 16.41
C LYS A 34 9.58 -3.91 17.88
N SER A 35 8.31 -4.00 18.27
CA SER A 35 7.92 -4.28 19.66
C SER A 35 8.34 -5.68 20.12
N GLN A 36 8.34 -6.64 19.20
CA GLN A 36 8.78 -8.02 19.44
C GLN A 36 10.31 -8.21 19.32
N CYS A 37 11.08 -7.13 19.10
CA CYS A 37 12.53 -7.19 18.89
C CYS A 37 12.96 -8.15 17.76
N ASN A 38 12.11 -8.35 16.75
CA ASN A 38 12.44 -9.21 15.60
C ASN A 38 13.37 -8.46 14.64
N THR A 39 14.52 -9.04 14.30
CA THR A 39 15.52 -8.39 13.45
C THR A 39 15.07 -8.13 12.00
N ASP A 40 13.90 -8.64 11.61
CA ASP A 40 13.32 -8.42 10.28
C ASP A 40 12.68 -7.04 10.07
N TRP A 41 12.43 -6.28 11.14
CA TRP A 41 11.70 -5.00 11.04
C TRP A 41 12.44 -3.98 10.17
N GLU A 42 13.77 -3.93 10.21
CA GLU A 42 14.59 -3.04 9.38
C GLU A 42 14.41 -3.36 7.89
N TRP A 43 14.24 -4.65 7.57
CA TRP A 43 14.02 -5.10 6.20
C TRP A 43 12.59 -4.82 5.73
N LYS A 44 11.61 -4.98 6.61
CA LYS A 44 10.21 -4.57 6.37
C LYS A 44 10.12 -3.08 6.10
N ASP A 45 10.82 -2.26 6.89
CA ASP A 45 10.88 -0.80 6.77
C ASP A 45 11.56 -0.38 5.45
N LEU A 46 12.73 -0.94 5.13
CA LEU A 46 13.43 -0.64 3.87
C LEU A 46 12.62 -1.07 2.65
N TRP A 47 11.98 -2.23 2.70
CA TRP A 47 11.09 -2.69 1.63
C TRP A 47 9.91 -1.74 1.45
N PHE A 48 9.29 -1.33 2.57
CA PHE A 48 8.15 -0.43 2.57
C PHE A 48 8.51 0.91 1.94
N GLU A 49 9.64 1.50 2.30
CA GLU A 49 10.14 2.74 1.69
C GLU A 49 10.35 2.61 0.18
N LYS A 50 10.92 1.49 -0.29
CA LYS A 50 11.12 1.25 -1.73
C LYS A 50 9.81 1.07 -2.47
N TRP A 51 8.86 0.32 -1.92
CA TRP A 51 7.53 0.15 -2.49
C TRP A 51 6.75 1.47 -2.50
N LYS A 52 6.84 2.25 -1.41
CA LYS A 52 6.25 3.58 -1.25
C LYS A 52 6.71 4.48 -2.37
N ILE A 53 8.02 4.67 -2.56
CA ILE A 53 8.61 5.49 -3.64
C ILE A 53 8.06 5.12 -5.03
N GLN A 54 8.00 3.82 -5.36
CA GLN A 54 7.49 3.40 -6.67
C GLN A 54 6.00 3.72 -6.85
N THR A 55 5.24 3.62 -5.78
CA THR A 55 3.82 3.94 -5.79
C THR A 55 3.61 5.45 -5.85
N GLU A 56 4.45 6.24 -5.17
CA GLU A 56 4.45 7.70 -5.30
C GLU A 56 4.70 8.11 -6.75
N ASP A 57 5.71 7.54 -7.42
CA ASP A 57 6.01 7.89 -8.81
C ASP A 57 4.81 7.63 -9.74
N PHE A 58 4.09 6.53 -9.50
CA PHE A 58 2.84 6.24 -10.20
C PHE A 58 1.77 7.30 -9.91
N LEU A 59 1.54 7.65 -8.65
CA LEU A 59 0.53 8.64 -8.25
C LEU A 59 0.88 10.05 -8.73
N LYS A 60 2.16 10.43 -8.69
CA LYS A 60 2.68 11.71 -9.23
C LYS A 60 2.40 11.84 -10.72
N SER A 61 2.49 10.74 -11.48
CA SER A 61 2.09 10.73 -12.90
C SER A 61 0.59 10.99 -13.13
N LYS A 62 -0.22 10.91 -12.08
CA LYS A 62 -1.68 11.12 -12.08
C LYS A 62 -2.11 12.37 -11.29
N LYS A 63 -1.18 13.25 -10.94
CA LYS A 63 -1.40 14.37 -10.01
C LYS A 63 -2.63 15.21 -10.34
N SER A 64 -2.78 15.67 -11.58
CA SER A 64 -3.94 16.51 -11.97
C SER A 64 -5.28 15.81 -11.72
N ALA A 65 -5.35 14.50 -11.92
CA ALA A 65 -6.54 13.72 -11.62
C ALA A 65 -6.76 13.59 -10.10
N ILE A 66 -5.71 13.46 -9.31
CA ILE A 66 -5.78 13.42 -7.83
C ILE A 66 -6.23 14.77 -7.26
N ASP A 67 -5.65 15.87 -7.74
CA ASP A 67 -6.01 17.23 -7.33
C ASP A 67 -7.50 17.50 -7.65
N ASN A 68 -7.98 17.04 -8.81
CA ASN A 68 -9.39 17.13 -9.19
C ASN A 68 -10.33 16.25 -8.35
N LEU A 69 -9.81 15.20 -7.71
CA LEU A 69 -10.58 14.34 -6.81
C LEU A 69 -10.69 14.94 -5.38
N LEU A 70 -9.94 16.00 -5.06
CA LEU A 70 -9.91 16.64 -3.73
C LEU A 70 -9.61 15.67 -2.57
N VAL A 71 -8.78 14.66 -2.80
CA VAL A 71 -8.52 13.57 -1.82
C VAL A 71 -7.33 13.84 -0.88
N LEU A 72 -6.79 15.05 -0.91
CA LEU A 72 -5.66 15.47 -0.06
C LEU A 72 -6.16 16.28 1.13
N LYS A 73 -5.57 16.05 2.30
CA LYS A 73 -5.84 16.85 3.51
C LYS A 73 -5.60 18.33 3.29
N ASN A 74 -4.59 18.69 2.50
CA ASN A 74 -4.33 20.07 2.13
C ASN A 74 -3.98 20.16 0.62
N PRO A 75 -4.76 20.91 -0.17
CA PRO A 75 -4.55 21.03 -1.62
C PRO A 75 -3.26 21.78 -2.01
N THR A 76 -2.58 22.40 -1.04
CA THR A 76 -1.30 23.09 -1.26
C THR A 76 -0.08 22.21 -0.97
N ASP A 77 -0.29 20.97 -0.54
CA ASP A 77 0.81 20.07 -0.22
C ASP A 77 1.70 19.78 -1.43
N LYS A 78 3.02 19.76 -1.19
CA LYS A 78 3.99 19.41 -2.23
C LYS A 78 3.75 17.97 -2.70
N LEU A 79 4.03 17.69 -3.98
CA LEU A 79 3.91 16.33 -4.56
C LEU A 79 4.62 15.23 -3.75
N SER A 80 5.69 15.60 -3.03
CA SER A 80 6.45 14.70 -2.16
C SER A 80 5.67 14.21 -0.93
N MET A 81 4.45 14.71 -0.71
CA MET A 81 3.63 14.38 0.46
C MET A 81 2.26 13.79 0.10
N ILE A 82 1.94 13.63 -1.20
CA ILE A 82 0.64 13.10 -1.68
C ILE A 82 0.29 11.78 -0.98
N VAL A 83 1.30 10.95 -0.73
CA VAL A 83 1.18 9.63 -0.15
C VAL A 83 0.98 9.63 1.37
N ASP A 84 1.52 10.62 2.08
CA ASP A 84 1.34 10.74 3.52
C ASP A 84 0.11 11.60 3.89
N ASN A 85 -0.40 12.36 2.91
CA ASN A 85 -1.50 13.32 3.08
C ASN A 85 -2.81 12.89 2.42
N LEU A 86 -2.93 11.64 1.98
CA LEU A 86 -4.21 11.07 1.57
C LEU A 86 -5.21 11.16 2.74
N ASP A 87 -6.39 11.71 2.47
CA ASP A 87 -7.48 11.76 3.44
C ASP A 87 -8.43 10.59 3.19
N PHE A 88 -8.55 9.71 4.18
CA PHE A 88 -9.44 8.56 4.12
C PHE A 88 -10.89 8.97 3.87
N GLN A 89 -11.39 9.97 4.60
CA GLN A 89 -12.80 10.36 4.54
C GLN A 89 -13.13 10.94 3.17
N LEU A 90 -12.27 11.80 2.63
CA LEU A 90 -12.45 12.36 1.29
C LEU A 90 -12.39 11.28 0.20
N LEU A 91 -11.49 10.30 0.32
CA LEU A 91 -11.43 9.15 -0.59
C LEU A 91 -12.70 8.30 -0.54
N TYR A 92 -13.14 7.99 0.67
CA TYR A 92 -14.34 7.17 0.91
C TYR A 92 -15.60 7.85 0.39
N ASP A 93 -15.77 9.15 0.68
CA ASP A 93 -16.92 9.94 0.24
C ASP A 93 -16.92 10.15 -1.28
N SER A 94 -15.75 10.41 -1.88
CA SER A 94 -15.61 10.49 -3.35
C SER A 94 -16.12 9.21 -4.03
N ILE A 95 -15.69 8.03 -3.57
CA ILE A 95 -16.12 6.76 -4.16
C ILE A 95 -17.62 6.54 -3.95
N ASN A 96 -18.15 6.81 -2.76
CA ASN A 96 -19.58 6.66 -2.47
C ASN A 96 -20.46 7.60 -3.29
N ASN A 97 -20.03 8.84 -3.49
CA ASN A 97 -20.79 9.82 -4.27
C ASN A 97 -20.81 9.44 -5.77
N GLU A 98 -19.68 9.00 -6.32
CA GLU A 98 -19.57 8.55 -7.71
C GLU A 98 -20.33 7.24 -7.99
N GLN A 99 -20.41 6.34 -7.01
CA GLN A 99 -20.98 4.99 -7.17
C GLN A 99 -22.34 4.80 -6.50
N SER A 100 -23.02 5.90 -6.16
CA SER A 100 -24.29 5.94 -5.41
C SER A 100 -25.45 5.07 -5.96
N ASN A 101 -25.34 4.51 -7.17
CA ASN A 101 -26.37 3.67 -7.80
C ASN A 101 -25.91 2.27 -8.29
N LEU A 102 -24.64 1.89 -8.13
CA LEU A 102 -24.15 0.58 -8.57
C LEU A 102 -23.50 -0.12 -7.36
N ASN A 103 -24.14 -1.21 -6.92
CA ASN A 103 -23.73 -2.16 -5.88
C ASN A 103 -22.45 -1.83 -5.08
N LYS A 104 -22.56 -1.85 -3.74
CA LYS A 104 -21.48 -1.72 -2.75
C LYS A 104 -20.31 -2.75 -2.88
N SER A 105 -20.19 -3.45 -4.00
CA SER A 105 -19.13 -4.44 -4.26
C SER A 105 -17.74 -3.83 -4.20
N TRP A 106 -17.58 -2.54 -4.49
CA TRP A 106 -16.25 -1.89 -4.45
C TRP A 106 -15.57 -2.01 -3.09
N GLY A 107 -16.33 -1.92 -1.99
CA GLY A 107 -15.79 -2.05 -0.64
C GLY A 107 -15.29 -3.47 -0.36
N LEU A 108 -16.09 -4.47 -0.77
CA LEU A 108 -15.71 -5.88 -0.70
C LEU A 108 -14.51 -6.20 -1.61
N ASP A 109 -14.45 -5.61 -2.80
CA ASP A 109 -13.36 -5.78 -3.75
C ASP A 109 -12.06 -5.23 -3.17
N LEU A 110 -12.08 -4.02 -2.60
CA LEU A 110 -10.94 -3.41 -1.90
C LEU A 110 -10.50 -4.26 -0.71
N TYR A 111 -11.45 -4.72 0.10
CA TYR A 111 -11.16 -5.59 1.23
C TYR A 111 -10.46 -6.89 0.78
N SER A 112 -10.98 -7.56 -0.25
CA SER A 112 -10.36 -8.78 -0.80
C SER A 112 -8.95 -8.52 -1.37
N GLN A 113 -8.67 -7.32 -1.90
CA GLN A 113 -7.29 -6.97 -2.27
C GLN A 113 -6.38 -6.79 -1.04
N CYS A 114 -6.91 -6.34 0.09
CA CYS A 114 -6.19 -6.25 1.36
C CYS A 114 -5.92 -7.64 1.96
N GLU A 115 -6.88 -8.57 1.90
CA GLU A 115 -6.67 -9.96 2.34
C GLU A 115 -5.56 -10.64 1.55
N LYS A 116 -5.52 -10.38 0.23
CA LYS A 116 -4.51 -10.92 -0.69
C LYS A 116 -3.23 -10.10 -0.74
N PHE A 117 -3.12 -9.06 0.08
CA PHE A 117 -1.94 -8.22 0.11
C PHE A 117 -0.74 -9.06 0.56
N ALA A 118 0.23 -9.16 -0.34
CA ALA A 118 1.50 -9.79 -0.08
C ALA A 118 2.59 -8.81 -0.55
N PRO A 119 3.59 -8.51 0.29
CA PRO A 119 4.74 -7.71 -0.13
C PRO A 119 5.33 -8.28 -1.43
N PHE A 120 5.63 -7.39 -2.38
CA PHE A 120 6.35 -7.76 -3.60
C PHE A 120 7.68 -8.42 -3.26
N ASP A 121 8.08 -9.41 -4.04
CA ASP A 121 9.43 -9.94 -4.00
C ASP A 121 10.45 -8.79 -4.23
N TRP A 122 11.52 -8.75 -3.41
CA TRP A 122 12.64 -7.81 -3.50
C TRP A 122 13.18 -7.69 -4.92
N PHE A 123 13.25 -8.79 -5.68
CA PHE A 123 13.70 -8.75 -7.08
C PHE A 123 12.80 -7.88 -7.95
N THR A 124 11.48 -7.88 -7.68
CA THR A 124 10.51 -7.06 -8.42
C THR A 124 10.68 -5.57 -8.12
N LEU A 125 10.99 -5.21 -6.86
CA LEU A 125 11.27 -3.83 -6.48
C LEU A 125 12.58 -3.32 -7.09
N LEU A 126 13.65 -4.12 -7.04
CA LEU A 126 14.99 -3.70 -7.50
C LEU A 126 15.13 -3.62 -9.02
N GLN A 127 14.32 -4.35 -9.80
CA GLN A 127 14.41 -4.31 -11.27
C GLN A 127 14.18 -2.91 -11.87
N LYS A 128 13.44 -2.01 -11.20
CA LYS A 128 13.27 -0.62 -11.65
C LYS A 128 14.48 0.27 -11.36
N GLU A 129 15.23 -0.01 -10.30
CA GLU A 129 16.42 0.78 -9.93
C GLU A 129 17.68 0.39 -10.72
N LYS A 130 17.75 -0.82 -11.28
CA LYS A 130 18.87 -1.30 -12.12
C LYS A 130 19.25 -0.37 -13.29
N ARG A 131 18.40 0.61 -13.65
CA ARG A 131 18.67 1.62 -14.68
C ARG A 131 19.42 2.87 -14.19
N ARG A 132 19.53 3.12 -12.87
CA ARG A 132 20.06 4.39 -12.35
C ARG A 132 21.40 4.29 -11.63
N GLU A 133 21.72 3.20 -10.92
CA GLU A 133 23.02 3.06 -10.24
C GLU A 133 23.51 1.60 -10.30
N LYS A 134 24.74 1.36 -10.79
CA LYS A 134 25.22 -0.02 -11.07
C LYS A 134 26.02 -0.66 -9.93
N LYS A 135 26.66 0.11 -9.05
CA LYS A 135 27.68 -0.41 -8.10
C LYS A 135 27.17 -0.72 -6.69
N TRP A 136 26.21 0.03 -6.16
CA TRP A 136 25.62 -0.25 -4.84
C TRP A 136 24.67 -1.47 -4.89
N HIS A 137 23.95 -1.61 -6.01
CA HIS A 137 23.02 -2.71 -6.27
C HIS A 137 23.67 -4.09 -6.27
N GLU A 138 24.91 -4.27 -6.73
CA GLU A 138 25.52 -5.62 -6.77
C GLU A 138 25.82 -6.19 -5.37
N LYS A 139 26.23 -5.34 -4.42
CA LYS A 139 26.44 -5.76 -3.02
C LYS A 139 25.12 -6.03 -2.31
N LEU A 140 24.14 -5.13 -2.46
CA LEU A 140 22.81 -5.29 -1.89
C LEU A 140 22.12 -6.54 -2.47
N TYR A 141 22.22 -6.78 -3.78
CA TYR A 141 21.58 -7.89 -4.48
C TYR A 141 22.18 -9.26 -4.13
N LYS A 142 23.52 -9.38 -4.07
CA LYS A 142 24.18 -10.62 -3.62
C LYS A 142 23.87 -10.95 -2.17
N TRP A 143 23.68 -9.93 -1.34
CA TRP A 143 23.41 -10.10 0.08
C TRP A 143 21.92 -10.38 0.35
N ILE A 144 20.99 -9.69 -0.33
CA ILE A 144 19.54 -10.02 -0.36
C ILE A 144 19.32 -11.46 -0.83
N GLN A 145 20.01 -11.91 -1.89
CA GLN A 145 19.98 -13.30 -2.34
C GLN A 145 20.35 -14.33 -1.27
N SER A 146 21.19 -13.93 -0.31
CA SER A 146 21.69 -14.82 0.75
C SER A 146 20.92 -14.74 2.07
N VAL A 147 20.05 -13.73 2.29
CA VAL A 147 19.49 -13.45 3.62
C VAL A 147 17.95 -13.32 3.65
N THR A 148 17.25 -13.07 2.55
CA THR A 148 15.80 -12.79 2.62
C THR A 148 14.94 -13.71 1.73
N PRO A 149 14.39 -14.81 2.27
CA PRO A 149 13.20 -15.39 1.66
C PRO A 149 12.04 -14.42 1.92
N ASN A 150 11.27 -14.09 0.88
CA ASN A 150 9.95 -13.45 0.91
C ASN A 150 9.56 -12.76 2.23
N LEU A 151 9.57 -11.42 2.26
CA LEU A 151 9.01 -10.66 3.38
C LEU A 151 7.57 -11.14 3.67
N HIS A 152 7.40 -11.74 4.84
CA HIS A 152 6.12 -12.23 5.33
C HIS A 152 5.54 -11.22 6.32
N LEU A 153 4.28 -10.88 6.14
CA LEU A 153 3.51 -10.15 7.14
C LEU A 153 3.26 -11.08 8.32
N ASP A 154 3.37 -10.55 9.54
CA ASP A 154 2.88 -11.25 10.71
C ASP A 154 1.35 -11.44 10.58
N SER A 155 0.90 -12.67 10.82
CA SER A 155 -0.51 -13.03 10.64
C SER A 155 -1.44 -12.30 11.60
N ASN A 156 -0.97 -11.95 12.80
CA ASN A 156 -1.79 -11.25 13.78
C ASN A 156 -1.91 -9.77 13.39
N SER A 157 -0.80 -9.12 13.05
CA SER A 157 -0.82 -7.75 12.51
C SER A 157 -1.72 -7.64 11.28
N GLN A 158 -1.61 -8.58 10.34
CA GLN A 158 -2.49 -8.60 9.17
C GLN A 158 -3.97 -8.76 9.56
N LYS A 159 -4.30 -9.64 10.51
CA LYS A 159 -5.67 -9.85 10.99
C LYS A 159 -6.23 -8.58 11.66
N GLU A 160 -5.45 -7.92 12.51
CA GLU A 160 -5.83 -6.68 13.19
C GLU A 160 -6.09 -5.55 12.19
N SER A 161 -5.16 -5.30 11.25
CA SER A 161 -5.36 -4.32 10.20
C SER A 161 -6.62 -4.60 9.37
N LEU A 162 -6.87 -5.87 9.01
CA LEU A 162 -8.04 -6.26 8.23
C LEU A 162 -9.36 -6.01 8.99
N ILE A 163 -9.40 -6.26 10.29
CA ILE A 163 -10.58 -5.94 11.13
C ILE A 163 -10.85 -4.44 11.12
N GLU A 164 -9.81 -3.61 11.22
CA GLU A 164 -9.99 -2.16 11.18
C GLU A 164 -10.41 -1.66 9.81
N ILE A 165 -9.85 -2.20 8.74
CA ILE A 165 -10.25 -1.88 7.36
C ILE A 165 -11.71 -2.23 7.12
N ALA A 166 -12.16 -3.40 7.60
CA ALA A 166 -13.56 -3.81 7.51
C ALA A 166 -14.51 -2.81 8.20
N LYS A 167 -14.13 -2.34 9.39
CA LYS A 167 -14.87 -1.29 10.12
C LYS A 167 -14.90 0.02 9.35
N CYS A 168 -13.76 0.47 8.82
CA CYS A 168 -13.66 1.69 8.01
C CYS A 168 -14.54 1.65 6.77
N LEU A 169 -14.62 0.50 6.10
CA LEU A 169 -15.45 0.29 4.91
C LEU A 169 -16.92 -0.01 5.24
N ASN A 170 -17.29 -0.01 6.53
CA ASN A 170 -18.62 -0.37 7.03
C ASN A 170 -19.10 -1.74 6.50
N LEU A 171 -18.18 -2.71 6.48
CA LEU A 171 -18.46 -4.07 6.05
C LEU A 171 -18.81 -4.92 7.27
N SER A 172 -19.97 -5.56 7.24
CA SER A 172 -20.35 -6.58 8.23
C SER A 172 -19.66 -7.90 7.88
N ILE A 173 -18.35 -7.95 8.11
CA ILE A 173 -17.54 -9.15 7.98
C ILE A 173 -17.57 -9.84 9.34
N TYR A 174 -18.23 -11.00 9.43
CA TYR A 174 -18.25 -11.80 10.65
C TYR A 174 -16.82 -12.09 11.11
N PRO A 175 -16.50 -12.07 12.42
CA PRO A 175 -15.19 -12.46 12.88
C PRO A 175 -14.97 -13.94 12.51
N ILE A 176 -13.93 -14.21 11.72
CA ILE A 176 -13.44 -15.57 11.55
C ILE A 176 -12.80 -15.96 12.90
N PRO A 177 -13.33 -17.00 13.58
CA PRO A 177 -12.82 -17.47 14.87
C PRO A 177 -11.31 -17.76 14.79
#